data_AF-A0A7S0WV94-F1
#
_entry.id   AF-A0A7S0WV94-F1
#
_cell.length_a   1.000
_cell.length_b   1.000
_cell.length_c   1.000
_cell.angle_alpha   90.00
_cell.angle_beta   90.00
_cell.angle_gamma   90.00
#
_symmetry.space_group_name_H-M   'P 1'
#
loop_
_entity.id
_entity.type
_entity.pdbx_description
1 polymer ?
#
loop_
_entity_poly.entity_id
_entity_poly.type
_entity_poly.pdbx_seq_one_letter_code
_entity_poly.pdbx_strand_id
1 'polypeptide(L)'
;FEMQELVVEFDQGIMDRIRVRVGEKLDLLEKDYKAMMYGGEALPEETDPHFTLATLGLTYVGGKAADVLFNTNECLCQPEERQFCKEDPANPYYGDTHMGLARLMNQFLANADAVRYMHGLDPWLFGPEFAWFWYVQYDILGGLSQLNVEFHGFVER
;
A
#
# COMPACT_ATOMS: atom_id res chain seq x y z
N PHE A 1 7.82 -10.30 2.08
CA PHE A 1 8.00 -9.96 3.51
C PHE A 1 7.76 -11.25 4.26
N GLU A 2 8.80 -11.92 4.77
CA GLU A 2 8.60 -13.21 5.46
C GLU A 2 8.42 -12.94 6.96
N MET A 3 7.21 -13.16 7.47
CA MET A 3 6.86 -12.92 8.88
C MET A 3 7.52 -13.91 9.87
N GLN A 4 8.35 -14.84 9.40
CA GLN A 4 8.98 -15.86 10.24
C GLN A 4 10.07 -15.30 11.17
N GLU A 5 10.57 -14.08 10.93
CA GLU A 5 11.58 -13.44 11.77
C GLU A 5 11.01 -12.83 13.08
N LEU A 6 9.68 -12.79 13.25
CA LEU A 6 9.01 -12.18 14.41
C LEU A 6 8.88 -13.11 15.63
N VAL A 7 9.54 -14.27 15.63
CA VAL A 7 9.48 -15.28 16.72
C VAL A 7 10.79 -15.32 17.55
N VAL A 8 11.58 -14.25 17.52
CA VAL A 8 12.82 -14.13 18.30
C VAL A 8 12.59 -13.16 19.47
N GLU A 9 13.18 -13.45 20.63
CA GLU A 9 13.09 -12.67 21.87
C GLU A 9 12.98 -11.15 21.64
N PHE A 10 12.08 -10.50 22.38
CA PHE A 10 11.86 -9.06 22.36
C PHE A 10 13.12 -8.28 22.74
N ASP A 11 13.92 -7.93 21.72
CA ASP A 11 15.06 -7.03 21.83
C ASP A 11 14.68 -5.65 21.29
N GLN A 12 14.72 -4.63 22.15
CA GLN A 12 14.37 -3.25 21.79
C GLN A 12 15.23 -2.72 20.65
N GLY A 13 16.51 -3.07 20.58
CA GLY A 13 17.43 -2.67 19.52
C GLY A 13 17.18 -3.38 18.18
N ILE A 14 16.57 -4.57 18.18
CA ILE A 14 16.03 -5.22 16.98
C ILE A 14 14.77 -4.48 16.53
N MET A 15 13.86 -4.18 17.46
CA MET A 15 12.62 -3.45 17.14
C MET A 15 12.89 -2.05 16.58
N ASP A 16 13.85 -1.32 17.13
CA ASP A 16 14.23 0.00 16.61
C ASP A 16 14.83 -0.09 15.20
N ARG A 17 15.62 -1.12 14.91
CA ARG A 17 16.12 -1.36 13.54
C ARG A 17 15.01 -1.72 12.56
N ILE A 18 14.04 -2.53 12.99
CA ILE A 18 12.85 -2.85 12.19
C ILE A 18 12.06 -1.56 11.90
N ARG A 19 11.82 -0.72 12.91
CA ARG A 19 11.13 0.56 12.76
C ARG A 19 11.82 1.49 11.76
N VAL A 20 13.14 1.66 11.85
CA VAL A 20 13.90 2.49 10.91
C VAL A 20 13.77 1.98 9.48
N ARG A 21 14.00 0.68 9.26
CA ARG A 21 13.90 0.07 7.92
C ARG A 21 12.49 0.11 7.36
N VAL A 22 11.47 -0.06 8.20
CA VAL A 22 10.07 0.10 7.80
C VAL A 22 9.80 1.54 7.42
N GLY A 23 10.25 2.52 8.21
CA GLY A 23 10.13 3.95 7.90
C GLY A 23 10.73 4.31 6.54
N GLU A 24 11.96 3.89 6.25
CA GLU A 24 12.61 4.14 4.95
C GLU A 24 11.81 3.56 3.79
N LYS A 25 11.27 2.35 3.95
CA LYS A 25 10.45 1.70 2.92
C LYS A 25 9.10 2.37 2.73
N LEU A 26 8.50 2.88 3.80
CA LEU A 26 7.25 3.64 3.74
C LEU A 26 7.45 4.97 3.04
N ASP A 27 8.52 5.70 3.35
CA ASP A 27 8.85 6.96 2.71
C ASP A 27 9.03 6.78 1.18
N LEU A 28 9.68 5.68 0.77
CA LEU A 28 9.80 5.30 -0.64
C LEU A 28 8.45 4.94 -1.27
N LEU A 29 7.65 4.10 -0.61
CA LEU A 29 6.34 3.69 -1.11
C LEU A 29 5.38 4.88 -1.25
N GLU A 30 5.39 5.81 -0.30
CA GLU A 30 4.57 7.02 -0.35
C GLU A 30 4.96 7.90 -1.54
N LYS A 31 6.26 8.09 -1.78
CA LYS A 31 6.76 8.82 -2.96
C LYS A 31 6.37 8.11 -4.25
N ASP A 32 6.62 6.80 -4.37
CA ASP A 32 6.25 6.00 -5.54
C ASP A 32 4.75 6.09 -5.82
N TYR A 33 3.93 5.93 -4.77
CA TYR A 33 2.48 6.02 -4.90
C TYR A 33 2.05 7.43 -5.32
N LYS A 34 2.61 8.48 -4.72
CA LYS A 34 2.29 9.87 -5.06
C LYS A 34 2.69 10.22 -6.49
N ALA A 35 3.87 9.80 -6.94
CA ALA A 35 4.35 9.99 -8.31
C ALA A 35 3.47 9.24 -9.31
N MET A 36 3.12 7.99 -9.03
CA MET A 36 2.22 7.21 -9.89
C MET A 36 0.82 7.88 -9.99
N MET A 37 0.32 8.41 -8.88
CA MET A 37 -1.01 9.01 -8.83
C MET A 37 -1.09 10.37 -9.52
N TYR A 38 -0.11 11.24 -9.29
CA TYR A 38 -0.18 12.66 -9.65
C TYR A 38 0.93 13.12 -10.60
N GLY A 39 1.87 12.25 -10.95
CA GLY A 39 3.07 12.57 -11.71
C GLY A 39 4.20 13.13 -10.86
N GLY A 40 5.38 13.28 -11.48
CA GLY A 40 6.60 13.80 -10.87
C GLY A 40 6.47 15.24 -10.38
N GLU A 41 5.55 16.04 -10.95
CA GLU A 41 5.26 17.39 -10.47
C GLU A 41 4.74 17.42 -9.02
N ALA A 42 4.18 16.31 -8.53
CA ALA A 42 3.75 16.17 -7.14
C ALA A 42 4.92 15.95 -6.15
N LEU A 43 6.13 15.77 -6.67
CA LEU A 43 7.39 15.60 -5.94
C LEU A 43 8.45 16.61 -6.44
N PRO A 44 8.22 17.93 -6.26
CA PRO A 44 9.07 18.97 -6.86
C PRO A 44 10.50 19.01 -6.33
N GLU A 45 10.76 18.36 -5.18
CA GLU A 45 12.10 18.28 -4.57
C GLU A 45 12.89 17.04 -5.03
N GLU A 46 12.25 16.09 -5.71
CA GLU A 46 12.90 14.86 -6.16
C GLU A 46 13.65 15.07 -7.48
N THR A 47 14.89 14.57 -7.53
CA THR A 47 15.74 14.65 -8.74
C THR A 47 15.97 13.30 -9.40
N ASP A 48 15.48 12.21 -8.80
CA ASP A 48 15.64 10.86 -9.35
C ASP A 48 14.89 10.75 -10.71
N PRO A 49 15.52 10.24 -11.78
CA PRO A 49 14.86 9.93 -13.04
C PRO A 49 13.56 9.13 -12.89
N HIS A 50 13.50 8.22 -11.91
CA HIS A 50 12.32 7.42 -11.60
C HIS A 50 11.07 8.28 -11.32
N PHE A 51 11.24 9.40 -10.61
CA PHE A 51 10.14 10.33 -10.31
C PHE A 51 9.99 11.42 -11.36
N THR A 52 11.11 11.98 -11.83
CA THR A 52 11.08 13.12 -12.76
C THR A 52 10.56 12.75 -14.15
N LEU A 53 10.65 11.48 -14.56
CA LEU A 53 10.10 11.00 -15.83
C LEU A 53 8.60 10.65 -15.77
N ALA A 54 7.98 10.58 -14.59
CA ALA A 54 6.56 10.31 -14.44
C ALA A 54 5.70 11.55 -14.79
N THR A 55 5.64 11.94 -16.06
CA THR A 55 5.07 13.25 -16.47
C THR A 55 3.57 13.42 -16.19
N LEU A 56 2.80 12.33 -16.14
CA LEU A 56 1.36 12.33 -15.92
C LEU A 56 0.96 11.24 -14.93
N GLY A 57 0.13 11.62 -13.96
CA GLY A 57 -0.41 10.70 -12.96
C GLY A 57 -1.70 10.01 -13.39
N LEU A 58 -1.95 8.81 -12.84
CA LEU A 58 -3.13 8.00 -13.14
C LEU A 58 -4.46 8.71 -12.85
N THR A 59 -4.49 9.70 -11.95
CA THR A 59 -5.72 10.49 -11.69
C THR A 59 -6.21 11.28 -12.90
N TYR A 60 -5.33 11.58 -13.86
CA TYR A 60 -5.63 12.41 -15.02
C TYR A 60 -6.00 11.61 -16.28
N VAL A 61 -5.74 10.30 -16.29
CA VAL A 61 -5.89 9.43 -17.48
C VAL A 61 -7.32 8.87 -17.60
N GLY A 62 -8.06 8.78 -16.50
CA GLY A 62 -9.41 8.21 -16.48
C GLY A 62 -9.43 6.70 -16.80
N GLY A 63 -10.62 6.16 -17.05
CA GLY A 63 -10.80 4.75 -17.44
C GLY A 63 -10.46 3.75 -16.33
N LYS A 64 -9.86 2.62 -16.70
CA LYS A 64 -9.63 1.48 -15.80
C LYS A 64 -8.73 1.82 -14.60
N ALA A 65 -7.79 2.75 -14.76
CA ALA A 65 -7.00 3.26 -13.63
C ALA A 65 -7.88 4.01 -12.61
N ALA A 66 -8.78 4.89 -13.07
CA ALA A 66 -9.72 5.57 -12.19
C ALA A 66 -10.70 4.59 -11.52
N ASP A 67 -11.09 3.54 -12.22
CA ASP A 67 -11.94 2.50 -11.65
C ASP A 67 -11.22 1.72 -10.54
N VAL A 68 -9.97 1.28 -10.78
CA VAL A 68 -9.12 0.63 -9.77
C VAL A 68 -8.89 1.52 -8.55
N LEU A 69 -8.77 2.83 -8.75
CA LEU A 69 -8.52 3.79 -7.68
C LEU A 69 -9.75 4.12 -6.84
N PHE A 70 -10.91 4.28 -7.46
CA PHE A 70 -12.06 4.94 -6.82
C PHE A 70 -13.38 4.16 -6.89
N ASN A 71 -13.56 3.25 -7.84
CA ASN A 71 -14.87 2.68 -8.16
C ASN A 71 -14.96 1.16 -8.05
N THR A 72 -13.95 0.44 -7.56
CA THR A 72 -13.95 -1.03 -7.64
C THR A 72 -15.06 -1.67 -6.81
N ASN A 73 -16.19 -1.97 -7.46
CA ASN A 73 -17.20 -2.92 -6.96
C ASN A 73 -16.70 -4.38 -7.02
N GLU A 74 -15.42 -4.57 -7.32
CA GLU A 74 -14.73 -5.86 -7.39
C GLU A 74 -13.57 -5.86 -6.40
N CYS A 75 -13.27 -7.04 -5.87
CA CYS A 75 -12.12 -7.24 -5.02
C CYS A 75 -10.81 -6.99 -5.80
N LEU A 76 -9.88 -6.26 -5.19
CA LEU A 76 -8.64 -5.80 -5.83
C LEU A 76 -7.57 -6.89 -5.94
N CYS A 77 -7.76 -8.04 -5.30
CA CYS A 77 -6.84 -9.16 -5.36
C CYS A 77 -6.53 -9.69 -6.76
N GLN A 78 -5.34 -10.27 -6.89
CA GLN A 78 -4.95 -10.98 -8.12
C GLN A 78 -5.82 -12.24 -8.33
N PRO A 79 -6.07 -12.65 -9.58
CA PRO A 79 -6.86 -13.85 -9.89
C PRO A 79 -6.39 -15.09 -9.14
N GLU A 80 -5.08 -15.27 -8.99
CA GLU A 80 -4.44 -16.41 -8.31
C GLU A 80 -4.61 -16.35 -6.79
N GLU A 81 -4.91 -15.18 -6.24
CA GLU A 81 -4.99 -14.89 -4.82
C GLU A 81 -6.42 -14.74 -4.31
N ARG A 82 -7.44 -14.81 -5.21
CA ARG A 82 -8.87 -14.61 -4.88
C ARG A 82 -9.38 -15.40 -3.68
N GLN A 83 -8.85 -16.60 -3.43
CA GLN A 83 -9.21 -17.42 -2.27
C GLN A 83 -8.84 -16.80 -0.92
N PHE A 84 -7.88 -15.88 -0.89
CA PHE A 84 -7.46 -15.15 0.31
C PHE A 84 -8.28 -13.88 0.54
N CYS A 85 -9.07 -13.50 -0.46
CA CYS A 85 -9.78 -12.25 -0.47
C CYS A 85 -11.12 -12.39 0.21
N LYS A 86 -11.46 -11.39 1.03
CA LYS A 86 -12.65 -11.44 1.85
C LYS A 86 -13.81 -10.79 1.11
N GLU A 87 -14.55 -11.63 0.39
CA GLU A 87 -15.81 -11.25 -0.26
C GLU A 87 -16.99 -11.13 0.72
N ASP A 88 -16.81 -11.48 2.01
CA ASP A 88 -17.87 -11.43 3.02
C ASP A 88 -18.18 -9.98 3.45
N PRO A 89 -19.39 -9.45 3.16
CA PRO A 89 -19.80 -8.10 3.56
C PRO A 89 -19.89 -7.89 5.08
N ALA A 90 -19.92 -8.96 5.88
CA ALA A 90 -19.92 -8.87 7.33
C ALA A 90 -18.51 -8.60 7.92
N ASN A 91 -17.44 -8.71 7.12
CA ASN A 91 -16.10 -8.41 7.56
C ASN A 91 -15.93 -6.89 7.79
N PRO A 92 -15.38 -6.44 8.93
CA PRO A 92 -15.17 -5.01 9.20
C PRO A 92 -14.30 -4.29 8.15
N TYR A 93 -13.45 -5.02 7.41
CA TYR A 93 -12.56 -4.47 6.39
C TYR A 93 -13.10 -4.59 4.96
N TYR A 94 -14.30 -5.18 4.78
CA TYR A 94 -14.92 -5.36 3.47
C TYR A 94 -15.05 -4.02 2.71
N GLY A 95 -15.44 -2.97 3.42
CA GLY A 95 -15.58 -1.64 2.82
C GLY A 95 -14.25 -1.10 2.30
N ASP A 96 -13.15 -1.38 3.00
CA ASP A 96 -11.84 -0.91 2.55
C ASP A 96 -11.41 -1.65 1.27
N THR A 97 -11.69 -2.96 1.16
CA THR A 97 -11.31 -3.77 -0.01
C THR A 97 -12.18 -3.55 -1.26
N HIS A 98 -13.34 -2.91 -1.13
CA HIS A 98 -14.34 -2.70 -2.20
C HIS A 98 -14.67 -1.21 -2.46
N MET A 99 -13.84 -0.26 -1.99
CA MET A 99 -14.01 1.18 -2.24
C MET A 99 -12.79 1.79 -2.98
N GLY A 100 -12.10 0.96 -3.77
CA GLY A 100 -10.95 1.37 -4.56
C GLY A 100 -9.64 1.42 -3.78
N LEU A 101 -8.53 1.29 -4.51
CA LEU A 101 -7.20 1.17 -3.93
C LEU A 101 -6.77 2.44 -3.18
N ALA A 102 -7.26 3.62 -3.55
CA ALA A 102 -6.89 4.87 -2.88
C ALA A 102 -7.24 4.87 -1.40
N ARG A 103 -8.38 4.29 -1.03
CA ARG A 103 -8.79 4.16 0.37
C ARG A 103 -7.90 3.19 1.13
N LEU A 104 -7.59 2.03 0.54
CA LEU A 104 -6.68 1.05 1.13
C LEU A 104 -5.29 1.63 1.36
N MET A 105 -4.73 2.32 0.37
CA MET A 105 -3.40 2.90 0.46
C MET A 105 -3.33 4.00 1.53
N ASN A 106 -4.35 4.86 1.63
CA ASN A 106 -4.41 5.86 2.70
C ASN A 106 -4.45 5.23 4.09
N GLN A 107 -5.26 4.17 4.28
CA GLN A 107 -5.32 3.46 5.56
C GLN A 107 -4.01 2.71 5.84
N PHE A 108 -3.39 2.12 4.82
CA PHE A 108 -2.10 1.45 4.93
C PHE A 108 -1.02 2.42 5.42
N LEU A 109 -0.89 3.57 4.76
CA LEU A 109 0.08 4.60 5.13
C LEU A 109 -0.17 5.13 6.54
N ALA A 110 -1.43 5.40 6.91
CA ALA A 110 -1.79 5.85 8.26
C ALA A 110 -1.44 4.81 9.34
N ASN A 111 -1.74 3.53 9.11
CA ASN A 111 -1.38 2.46 10.03
C ASN A 111 0.14 2.28 10.13
N ALA A 112 0.85 2.46 9.01
CA ALA A 112 2.28 2.26 8.96
C ALA A 112 3.05 3.40 9.63
N ASP A 113 2.56 4.63 9.52
CA ASP A 113 3.01 5.77 10.32
C ASP A 113 2.77 5.55 11.81
N ALA A 114 1.60 5.01 12.19
CA ALA A 114 1.36 4.67 13.59
C ALA A 114 2.40 3.67 14.12
N VAL A 115 2.76 2.65 13.35
CA VAL A 115 3.84 1.69 13.71
C VAL A 115 5.21 2.37 13.81
N ARG A 116 5.50 3.34 12.93
CA ARG A 116 6.76 4.10 12.93
C ARG A 116 6.94 4.92 14.21
N TYR A 117 5.88 5.58 14.69
CA TYR A 117 5.92 6.49 15.85
C TYR A 117 5.52 5.84 17.18
N MET A 118 5.18 4.55 17.20
CA MET A 118 4.91 3.82 18.44
C MET A 118 6.17 3.73 19.32
N HIS A 119 6.08 4.32 20.51
CA HIS A 119 7.10 4.20 21.55
C HIS A 119 6.66 3.21 22.63
N GLY A 120 7.54 2.27 23.00
CA GLY A 120 7.30 1.29 24.07
C GLY A 120 7.68 -0.15 23.69
N LEU A 121 7.55 -1.03 24.69
CA LEU A 121 7.72 -2.49 24.60
C LEU A 121 6.54 -3.21 23.94
N ASP A 122 5.52 -2.46 23.50
CA ASP A 122 4.25 -3.07 23.11
C ASP A 122 4.24 -3.44 21.63
N PRO A 123 4.26 -4.73 21.28
CA PRO A 123 4.34 -5.19 19.92
C PRO A 123 2.94 -5.64 19.55
N TRP A 124 2.18 -4.74 18.94
CA TRP A 124 0.83 -5.01 18.50
C TRP A 124 0.81 -5.94 17.25
N LEU A 125 1.67 -6.97 17.20
CA LEU A 125 1.58 -8.08 16.24
C LEU A 125 0.20 -8.77 16.29
N PHE A 126 -0.49 -8.63 17.43
CA PHE A 126 -1.88 -9.09 17.63
C PHE A 126 -2.89 -7.93 17.65
N GLY A 127 -2.44 -6.71 17.36
CA GLY A 127 -3.26 -5.51 17.32
C GLY A 127 -4.17 -5.46 16.10
N PRO A 128 -5.24 -4.64 16.15
CA PRO A 128 -6.16 -4.49 15.04
C PRO A 128 -5.45 -3.95 13.78
N GLU A 129 -4.39 -3.16 13.90
CA GLU A 129 -3.60 -2.63 12.77
C GLU A 129 -2.81 -3.73 12.07
N PHE A 130 -2.18 -4.64 12.83
CA PHE A 130 -1.42 -5.76 12.26
C PHE A 130 -2.36 -6.81 11.68
N ALA A 131 -3.48 -7.06 12.33
CA ALA A 131 -4.57 -7.84 11.77
C ALA A 131 -5.04 -7.22 10.45
N TRP A 132 -5.29 -5.91 10.40
CA TRP A 132 -5.67 -5.20 9.19
C TRP A 132 -4.64 -5.40 8.07
N PHE A 133 -3.34 -5.18 8.33
CA PHE A 133 -2.28 -5.43 7.35
C PHE A 133 -2.31 -6.86 6.81
N TRP A 134 -2.43 -7.85 7.70
CA TRP A 134 -2.51 -9.26 7.32
C TRP A 134 -3.73 -9.55 6.45
N TYR A 135 -4.87 -8.93 6.75
CA TYR A 135 -6.13 -9.16 6.05
C TYR A 135 -6.20 -8.51 4.67
N VAL A 136 -5.61 -7.33 4.48
CA VAL A 136 -5.76 -6.54 3.24
C VAL A 136 -4.53 -6.56 2.33
N GLN A 137 -3.44 -7.24 2.72
CA GLN A 137 -2.19 -7.27 1.95
C GLN A 137 -2.39 -7.72 0.49
N TYR A 138 -3.25 -8.72 0.26
CA TYR A 138 -3.50 -9.26 -1.08
C TYR A 138 -4.30 -8.28 -1.95
N ASP A 139 -5.26 -7.57 -1.36
CA ASP A 139 -6.00 -6.51 -2.05
C ASP A 139 -5.07 -5.35 -2.44
N ILE A 140 -4.15 -4.95 -1.56
CA ILE A 140 -3.14 -3.91 -1.84
C ILE A 140 -2.21 -4.37 -2.97
N LEU A 141 -1.65 -5.57 -2.88
CA LEU A 141 -0.73 -6.11 -3.89
C LEU A 141 -1.43 -6.26 -5.26
N GLY A 142 -2.65 -6.77 -5.26
CA GLY A 142 -3.44 -6.91 -6.48
C GLY A 142 -3.80 -5.56 -7.09
N GLY A 143 -4.26 -4.60 -6.29
CA GLY A 143 -4.59 -3.26 -6.77
C GLY A 143 -3.36 -2.53 -7.33
N LEU A 144 -2.22 -2.58 -6.63
CA LEU A 144 -0.97 -1.98 -7.13
C LEU A 144 -0.49 -2.66 -8.42
N SER A 145 -0.61 -3.99 -8.53
CA SER A 145 -0.28 -4.72 -9.75
C SER A 145 -1.17 -4.26 -10.92
N GLN A 146 -2.49 -4.16 -10.69
CA GLN A 146 -3.44 -3.69 -11.69
C GLN A 146 -3.14 -2.25 -12.13
N LEU A 147 -2.86 -1.33 -11.19
CA LEU A 147 -2.47 0.04 -11.52
C LEU A 147 -1.16 0.10 -12.30
N ASN A 148 -0.17 -0.72 -11.94
CA ASN A 148 1.11 -0.72 -12.63
C ASN A 148 0.96 -1.16 -14.09
N VAL A 149 0.08 -2.11 -14.38
CA VAL A 149 -0.25 -2.51 -15.76
C VAL A 149 -0.86 -1.33 -16.54
N GLU A 150 -1.80 -0.59 -15.93
CA GLU A 150 -2.40 0.58 -16.58
C GLU A 150 -1.37 1.73 -16.76
N PHE A 151 -0.48 1.94 -15.78
CA PHE A 151 0.58 2.94 -15.84
C PHE A 151 1.58 2.65 -16.96
N HIS A 152 2.10 1.42 -17.07
CA HIS A 152 2.98 1.04 -18.17
C HIS A 152 2.27 1.09 -19.53
N GLY A 153 1.00 0.66 -19.59
CA GLY A 153 0.18 0.75 -20.81
C GLY A 153 -0.09 2.18 -21.30
N PHE A 154 0.10 3.17 -20.42
CA PHE A 154 -0.03 4.60 -20.71
C PHE A 154 1.33 5.25 -21.05
N VAL A 155 2.40 4.91 -20.30
CA VAL A 155 3.75 5.50 -20.48
C VAL A 155 4.46 4.97 -21.75
N GLU A 156 4.15 3.76 -22.21
CA GLU A 156 4.79 3.15 -23.40
C GLU A 156 4.10 3.48 -24.75
N ARG A 157 3.12 4.41 -24.79
CA ARG A 157 2.48 4.88 -26.03
C ARG A 157 3.03 6.22 -26.49
#